data_AF-A0A066XQC0-F1
#
_entry.id   AF-A0A066XQC0-F1
#
_cell.length_a   1.000
_cell.length_b   1.000
_cell.length_c   1.000
_cell.angle_alpha   90.00
_cell.angle_beta   90.00
_cell.angle_gamma   90.00
#
_symmetry.space_group_name_H-M   'P 1'
#
loop_
_entity.id
_entity.type
_entity.pdbx_description
1 polymer ?
#
loop_
_entity_poly.entity_id
_entity_poly.type
_entity_poly.pdbx_seq_one_letter_code
_entity_poly.pdbx_strand_id
1 'polypeptide(L)'
;MIVQKTWPQYIAVRFFIVIMRDLGFLGLTYFYAIFALGGVSAIAHPFSILVEVIAAIELLFYLFFFLPYQWYLQTWKPYQPPRMGRAQRARLFFKALTLVPDGEEFVRKWMLNAHMEDIRRDNLKDWLLWALFEQDNIVSRPTKDIDQEIEHYIDDAEEKLGIKLRPGRGDAEALRLMFDPVIIQHRTLFYYLVSLKCQDDYRLSLV
;
A
#
# COMPACT_ATOMS: atom_id res chain seq x y z
N MET A 1 -18.67 -9.98 1.12
CA MET A 1 -19.54 -10.59 0.09
C MET A 1 -20.62 -9.59 -0.30
N ILE A 2 -20.36 -8.64 -1.23
CA ILE A 2 -21.35 -7.61 -1.64
C ILE A 2 -21.14 -7.17 -3.11
N VAL A 3 -21.15 -8.09 -4.07
CA VAL A 3 -21.54 -7.83 -5.47
C VAL A 3 -22.02 -9.18 -6.01
N GLN A 4 -23.27 -9.30 -6.47
CA GLN A 4 -23.67 -10.49 -7.22
C GLN A 4 -22.85 -10.55 -8.51
N LYS A 5 -22.01 -11.58 -8.69
CA LYS A 5 -21.12 -11.71 -9.85
C LYS A 5 -21.89 -12.07 -11.12
N THR A 6 -22.72 -11.16 -11.63
CA THR A 6 -23.12 -11.24 -13.04
C THR A 6 -21.97 -10.66 -13.88
N TRP A 7 -21.59 -11.36 -14.95
CA TRP A 7 -20.51 -10.95 -15.85
C TRP A 7 -20.58 -9.48 -16.29
N PRO A 8 -21.76 -8.92 -16.64
CA PRO A 8 -21.88 -7.52 -17.02
C PRO A 8 -21.51 -6.54 -15.90
N GLN A 9 -21.89 -6.83 -14.65
CA GLN A 9 -21.56 -5.99 -13.51
C GLN A 9 -20.06 -5.98 -13.22
N TYR A 10 -19.40 -7.13 -13.34
CA TYR A 10 -17.95 -7.22 -13.19
C TYR A 10 -17.22 -6.39 -14.25
N ILE A 11 -17.65 -6.48 -15.52
CA ILE A 11 -17.09 -5.67 -16.61
C ILE A 11 -17.32 -4.18 -16.35
N ALA A 12 -18.53 -3.79 -15.94
CA ALA A 12 -18.84 -2.40 -15.63
C ALA A 12 -17.96 -1.85 -14.50
N VAL A 13 -17.76 -2.61 -13.42
CA VAL A 13 -16.88 -2.21 -12.31
C VAL A 13 -15.43 -2.07 -12.77
N ARG A 14 -14.92 -3.04 -13.54
CA ARG A 14 -13.56 -2.97 -14.09
C ARG A 14 -13.37 -1.77 -15.01
N PHE A 15 -14.34 -1.52 -15.89
CA PHE A 15 -14.34 -0.36 -16.78
C PHE A 15 -14.33 0.95 -15.99
N PHE A 16 -15.16 1.05 -14.95
CA PHE A 16 -15.21 2.22 -14.08
C PHE A 16 -13.87 2.45 -13.34
N ILE A 17 -13.23 1.38 -12.84
CA ILE A 17 -11.90 1.47 -12.21
C ILE A 17 -10.86 2.02 -13.20
N VAL A 18 -10.89 1.57 -14.45
CA VAL A 18 -9.95 2.05 -15.48
C VAL A 18 -10.21 3.52 -15.79
N ILE A 19 -11.47 3.95 -15.94
CA ILE A 19 -11.83 5.37 -16.10
C ILE A 19 -11.32 6.19 -14.91
N MET A 20 -11.52 5.73 -13.68
CA MET A 20 -11.11 6.46 -12.47
C MET A 20 -9.60 6.56 -12.28
N ARG A 21 -8.82 5.72 -12.97
CA ARG A 21 -7.36 5.67 -12.84
C ARG A 21 -6.65 6.33 -14.01
N ASP A 22 -7.11 6.05 -15.22
CA ASP A 22 -6.37 6.24 -16.47
C ASP A 22 -7.09 7.17 -17.47
N LEU A 23 -8.06 7.99 -17.02
CA LEU A 23 -8.87 8.87 -17.89
C LEU A 23 -8.03 9.73 -18.85
N GLY A 24 -6.93 10.32 -18.37
CA GLY A 24 -6.03 11.13 -19.19
C GLY A 24 -5.35 10.33 -20.31
N PHE A 25 -4.88 9.11 -20.01
CA PHE A 25 -4.30 8.22 -21.01
C PHE A 25 -5.34 7.71 -22.00
N LEU A 26 -6.54 7.37 -21.55
CA LEU A 26 -7.66 6.99 -22.42
C LEU A 26 -8.01 8.13 -23.39
N GLY A 27 -8.07 9.36 -22.90
CA GLY A 27 -8.31 10.54 -23.72
C GLY A 27 -7.24 10.77 -24.78
N LEU A 28 -5.96 10.57 -24.45
CA LEU A 28 -4.87 10.61 -25.42
C LEU A 28 -4.99 9.52 -26.49
N THR A 29 -5.33 8.29 -26.10
CA THR A 29 -5.55 7.20 -27.08
C THR A 29 -6.74 7.46 -27.99
N TYR A 30 -7.80 8.08 -27.47
CA TYR A 30 -8.98 8.49 -28.23
C TYR A 30 -8.63 9.57 -29.26
N PHE A 31 -7.87 10.59 -28.85
CA PHE A 31 -7.37 11.63 -29.76
C PHE A 31 -6.56 11.02 -30.92
N TYR A 32 -5.61 10.14 -30.60
CA TYR A 32 -4.78 9.48 -31.62
C TYR A 32 -5.63 8.62 -32.57
N ALA A 33 -6.61 7.87 -32.05
CA ALA A 33 -7.49 7.04 -32.87
C ALA A 33 -8.36 7.88 -33.82
N ILE A 34 -8.94 8.98 -33.36
CA ILE A 34 -9.76 9.88 -34.20
C ILE A 34 -8.91 10.60 -35.24
N PHE A 35 -7.72 11.07 -34.86
CA PHE A 35 -6.78 11.66 -35.80
C PHE A 35 -6.43 10.67 -36.91
N ALA A 36 -6.14 9.41 -36.56
CA ALA A 36 -5.78 8.37 -37.52
C ALA A 36 -6.94 7.94 -38.44
N LEU A 37 -8.18 7.92 -37.95
CA LEU A 37 -9.35 7.44 -38.69
C LEU A 37 -10.05 8.53 -39.52
N GLY A 38 -10.10 9.77 -39.03
CA GLY A 38 -10.95 10.82 -39.61
C GLY A 38 -10.27 12.17 -39.83
N GLY A 39 -8.96 12.25 -39.57
CA GLY A 39 -8.15 13.44 -39.78
C GLY A 39 -8.64 14.67 -39.00
N VAL A 40 -8.30 15.86 -39.49
CA VAL A 40 -8.61 17.14 -38.82
C VAL A 40 -10.11 17.41 -38.71
N SER A 41 -10.90 16.93 -39.68
CA SER A 41 -12.36 17.08 -39.70
C SER A 41 -13.08 16.34 -38.58
N ALA A 42 -12.55 15.19 -38.14
CA ALA A 42 -13.16 14.40 -37.07
C ALA A 42 -12.84 14.96 -35.68
N ILE A 43 -11.66 15.58 -35.52
CA ILE A 43 -11.25 16.29 -34.28
C ILE A 43 -12.07 17.57 -34.08
N ALA A 44 -12.41 18.27 -35.15
CA ALA A 44 -13.19 19.52 -35.08
C ALA A 44 -14.66 19.32 -34.64
N HIS A 45 -15.11 18.07 -34.45
CA HIS A 45 -16.44 17.80 -33.94
C HIS A 45 -16.56 18.25 -32.48
N PRO A 46 -17.62 18.99 -32.08
CA PRO A 46 -17.73 19.60 -30.76
C PRO A 46 -17.64 18.58 -29.61
N PHE A 47 -18.10 17.34 -29.84
CA PHE A 47 -17.95 16.26 -28.87
C PHE A 47 -16.48 15.82 -28.69
N SER A 48 -15.69 15.77 -29.76
CA SER A 48 -14.27 15.41 -29.67
C SER A 48 -13.50 16.49 -28.90
N ILE A 49 -13.78 17.76 -29.21
CA ILE A 49 -13.19 18.90 -28.50
C ILE A 49 -13.49 18.82 -26.99
N LEU A 50 -14.72 18.50 -26.59
CA LEU A 50 -15.07 18.37 -25.17
C LEU A 50 -14.26 17.26 -24.47
N VAL A 51 -14.17 16.09 -25.10
CA VAL A 51 -13.40 14.94 -24.57
C VAL A 51 -11.91 15.29 -24.48
N GLU A 52 -11.36 15.95 -25.50
CA GLU A 52 -9.97 16.38 -25.55
C GLU A 52 -9.64 17.44 -24.50
N VAL A 53 -10.54 18.39 -24.24
CA VAL A 53 -10.37 19.39 -23.17
C VAL A 53 -10.33 18.72 -21.81
N ILE A 54 -11.25 17.79 -21.54
CA ILE A 54 -11.26 17.03 -20.28
C ILE A 54 -9.97 16.21 -20.15
N ALA A 55 -9.56 15.52 -21.20
CA ALA A 55 -8.32 14.74 -21.22
C ALA A 55 -7.08 15.61 -21.02
N ALA A 56 -7.05 16.81 -21.61
CA ALA A 56 -5.95 17.76 -21.46
C ALA A 56 -5.86 18.27 -20.02
N ILE A 57 -6.99 18.64 -19.39
CA ILE A 57 -7.03 19.03 -17.98
C ILE A 57 -6.51 17.89 -17.10
N GLU A 58 -6.94 16.66 -17.36
CA GLU A 58 -6.53 15.48 -16.62
C GLU A 58 -5.03 15.20 -16.77
N LEU A 59 -4.49 15.35 -17.98
CA LEU A 59 -3.06 15.19 -18.24
C LEU A 59 -2.22 16.29 -17.58
N LEU A 60 -2.70 17.54 -17.62
CA LEU A 60 -2.06 18.65 -16.91
C LEU A 60 -2.06 18.40 -15.40
N PHE A 61 -3.16 17.90 -14.84
CA PHE A 61 -3.22 17.51 -13.44
C PHE A 61 -2.21 16.40 -13.12
N TYR A 62 -2.14 15.36 -13.94
CA TYR A 62 -1.18 14.28 -13.77
C TYR A 62 0.27 14.79 -13.79
N LEU A 63 0.63 15.60 -14.79
CA LEU A 63 2.01 16.06 -14.98
C LEU A 63 2.44 17.13 -13.97
N PHE A 64 1.57 18.11 -13.68
CA PHE A 64 1.93 19.28 -12.88
C PHE A 64 1.55 19.17 -11.40
N PHE A 65 0.65 18.27 -11.04
CA PHE A 65 0.30 18.04 -9.63
C PHE A 65 0.77 16.67 -9.18
N PHE A 66 0.31 15.59 -9.82
CA PHE A 66 0.56 14.25 -9.32
C PHE A 66 2.04 13.86 -9.35
N LEU A 67 2.74 14.04 -10.47
CA LEU A 67 4.17 13.70 -10.56
C LEU A 67 5.05 14.46 -9.56
N PRO A 68 5.00 15.82 -9.47
CA PRO A 68 5.82 16.54 -8.51
C PRO A 68 5.40 16.24 -7.06
N TYR A 69 4.11 16.01 -6.80
CA TYR A 69 3.64 15.63 -5.48
C TYR A 69 4.12 14.23 -5.07
N GLN A 70 4.06 13.26 -5.97
CA GLN A 70 4.58 11.91 -5.75
C GLN A 70 6.08 11.97 -5.48
N TRP A 71 6.83 12.71 -6.32
CA TRP A 71 8.26 12.89 -6.14
C TRP A 71 8.58 13.56 -4.80
N TYR A 72 7.86 14.63 -4.45
CA TYR A 72 8.01 15.31 -3.17
C TYR A 72 7.80 14.34 -2.01
N LEU A 73 6.68 13.62 -1.97
CA LEU A 73 6.36 12.66 -0.91
C LEU A 73 7.40 11.54 -0.79
N GLN A 74 7.87 11.00 -1.92
CA GLN A 74 8.87 9.92 -1.94
C GLN A 74 10.28 10.39 -1.58
N THR A 75 10.55 11.71 -1.66
CA THR A 75 11.84 12.29 -1.27
C THR A 75 12.01 12.37 0.25
N TRP A 76 10.90 12.39 1.02
CA TRP A 76 10.98 12.46 2.47
C TRP A 76 11.52 11.15 3.04
N LYS A 77 12.62 11.26 3.80
CA LYS A 77 13.11 10.13 4.59
C LYS A 77 12.14 9.87 5.73
N PRO A 78 11.76 8.61 5.99
CA PRO A 78 10.98 8.25 7.18
C PRO A 78 11.67 8.79 8.44
N TYR A 79 10.88 9.30 9.39
CA TYR A 79 11.39 9.77 10.67
C TYR A 79 12.09 8.62 11.41
N GLN A 80 13.33 8.82 11.83
CA GLN A 80 14.09 7.83 12.60
C GLN A 80 14.09 8.24 14.08
N PRO A 81 13.32 7.57 14.95
CA PRO A 81 13.41 7.83 16.39
C PRO A 81 14.79 7.44 16.94
N PRO A 82 15.14 7.96 18.13
CA PRO A 82 16.39 7.60 18.79
C PRO A 82 16.42 6.10 19.12
N ARG A 83 17.60 5.49 18.94
CA ARG A 83 17.81 4.06 19.24
C ARG A 83 17.40 3.73 20.67
N MET A 84 16.46 2.80 20.81
CA MET A 84 16.04 2.29 22.12
C MET A 84 17.15 1.49 22.79
N GLY A 85 17.27 1.62 24.11
CA GLY A 85 18.13 0.73 24.91
C GLY A 85 17.54 -0.68 25.04
N ARG A 86 18.37 -1.67 25.39
CA ARG A 86 17.95 -3.08 25.55
C ARG A 86 16.76 -3.26 26.50
N ALA A 87 16.81 -2.63 27.67
CA ALA A 87 15.72 -2.71 28.65
C ALA A 87 14.40 -2.08 28.15
N GLN A 88 14.49 -1.02 27.33
CA GLN A 88 13.31 -0.39 26.74
C GLN A 88 12.67 -1.28 25.67
N ARG A 89 13.49 -1.92 24.81
CA ARG A 89 13.02 -2.89 23.81
C ARG A 89 12.32 -4.07 24.46
N ALA A 90 12.92 -4.69 25.47
CA ALA A 90 12.32 -5.81 26.20
C ALA A 90 10.97 -5.41 26.83
N ARG A 91 10.91 -4.24 27.47
CA ARG A 91 9.66 -3.74 28.08
C ARG A 91 8.57 -3.51 27.04
N LEU A 92 8.92 -2.93 25.89
CA LEU A 92 7.98 -2.71 24.79
C LEU A 92 7.46 -4.05 24.25
N PHE A 93 8.36 -5.00 23.99
CA PHE A 93 8.05 -6.32 23.46
C PHE A 93 7.11 -7.10 24.38
N PHE A 94 7.47 -7.24 25.66
CA PHE A 94 6.62 -7.98 26.61
C PHE A 94 5.27 -7.30 26.83
N LYS A 95 5.24 -5.96 26.89
CA LYS A 95 3.96 -5.23 26.99
C LYS A 95 3.10 -5.49 25.76
N ALA A 96 3.67 -5.46 24.55
CA ALA A 96 2.95 -5.76 23.32
C ALA A 96 2.38 -7.18 23.34
N LEU A 97 3.18 -8.18 23.73
CA LEU A 97 2.73 -9.57 23.86
C LEU A 97 1.54 -9.75 24.82
N THR A 98 1.48 -9.00 25.93
CA THR A 98 0.32 -9.10 26.85
C THR A 98 -0.99 -8.58 26.26
N LEU A 99 -0.92 -7.79 25.20
CA LEU A 99 -2.09 -7.21 24.53
C LEU A 99 -2.59 -8.05 23.35
N VAL A 100 -1.88 -9.13 22.99
CA VAL A 100 -2.24 -9.98 21.85
C VAL A 100 -3.21 -11.07 22.32
N PRO A 101 -4.49 -11.05 21.87
CA PRO A 101 -5.47 -12.07 22.24
C PRO A 101 -5.31 -13.37 21.46
N ASP A 102 -4.97 -13.28 20.17
CA ASP A 102 -4.71 -14.41 19.27
C ASP A 102 -3.35 -14.20 18.62
N GLY A 103 -2.40 -15.05 18.98
CA GLY A 103 -1.04 -14.98 18.45
C GLY A 103 -0.94 -15.35 16.98
N GLU A 104 -1.72 -16.33 16.53
CA GLU A 104 -1.62 -16.83 15.16
C GLU A 104 -2.11 -15.75 14.21
N GLU A 105 -3.29 -15.18 14.51
CA GLU A 105 -3.86 -14.09 13.72
C GLU A 105 -2.96 -12.85 13.76
N PHE A 106 -2.35 -12.55 14.90
CA PHE A 106 -1.42 -11.44 15.04
C PHE A 106 -0.19 -11.60 14.12
N VAL A 107 0.50 -12.75 14.20
CA VAL A 107 1.68 -13.00 13.37
C VAL A 107 1.30 -12.99 11.89
N ARG A 108 0.19 -13.63 11.51
CA ARG A 108 -0.29 -13.62 10.12
C ARG A 108 -0.55 -12.21 9.61
N LYS A 109 -1.20 -11.34 10.40
CA LYS A 109 -1.46 -9.94 10.02
C LYS A 109 -0.17 -9.16 9.75
N TRP A 110 0.88 -9.40 10.52
CA TRP A 110 2.20 -8.79 10.31
C TRP A 110 2.99 -9.40 9.16
N MET A 111 2.61 -10.59 8.69
CA MET A 111 3.18 -11.27 7.54
C MET A 111 2.27 -11.16 6.30
N LEU A 112 1.62 -10.01 6.10
CA LEU A 112 0.74 -9.73 4.95
C LEU A 112 -0.41 -10.75 4.78
N ASN A 113 -0.91 -11.29 5.90
CA ASN A 113 -1.94 -12.33 5.95
C ASN A 113 -1.53 -13.65 5.26
N ALA A 114 -0.23 -13.96 5.22
CA ALA A 114 0.28 -15.23 4.73
C ALA A 114 -0.25 -16.44 5.51
N HIS A 115 -0.17 -17.62 4.90
CA HIS A 115 -0.47 -18.88 5.58
C HIS A 115 0.61 -19.21 6.60
N MET A 116 0.23 -19.78 7.74
CA MET A 116 1.18 -20.09 8.81
C MET A 116 2.28 -21.08 8.41
N GLU A 117 2.02 -21.93 7.41
CA GLU A 117 3.02 -22.87 6.91
C GLU A 117 4.17 -22.20 6.16
N ASP A 118 3.90 -21.00 5.60
CA ASP A 118 4.86 -20.20 4.86
C ASP A 118 5.65 -19.25 5.77
N ILE A 119 5.22 -19.11 7.03
CA ILE A 119 5.87 -18.26 8.03
C ILE A 119 6.87 -19.10 8.82
N ARG A 120 8.13 -18.67 8.84
CA ARG A 120 9.21 -19.33 9.58
C ARG A 120 9.93 -18.36 10.51
N ARG A 121 10.84 -18.90 11.32
CA ARG A 121 11.61 -18.11 12.32
C ARG A 121 12.36 -16.94 11.70
N ASP A 122 12.97 -17.11 10.52
CA ASP A 122 13.72 -16.02 9.88
C ASP A 122 12.81 -14.85 9.45
N ASN A 123 11.55 -15.12 9.09
CA ASN A 123 10.60 -14.07 8.71
C ASN A 123 10.22 -13.23 9.95
N LEU A 124 10.00 -13.89 11.10
CA LEU A 124 9.74 -13.19 12.36
C LEU A 124 10.96 -12.41 12.87
N LYS A 125 12.16 -12.92 12.61
CA LYS A 125 13.42 -12.23 12.90
C LYS A 125 13.56 -10.95 12.09
N ASP A 126 13.29 -11.00 10.78
CA ASP A 126 13.26 -9.82 9.90
C ASP A 126 12.24 -8.79 10.40
N TRP A 127 11.07 -9.24 10.85
CA TRP A 127 10.04 -8.38 11.44
C TRP A 127 10.47 -7.72 12.76
N LEU A 128 11.03 -8.49 13.70
CA LEU A 128 11.49 -7.97 15.01
C LEU A 128 12.65 -6.99 14.87
N LEU A 129 13.55 -7.22 13.90
CA LEU A 129 14.64 -6.31 13.61
C LEU A 129 14.11 -4.94 13.16
N TRP A 130 13.09 -4.93 12.31
CA TRP A 130 12.40 -3.68 11.97
C TRP A 130 11.69 -3.10 13.20
N ALA A 131 10.86 -3.89 13.89
CA ALA A 131 9.95 -3.40 14.94
C ALA A 131 10.65 -2.86 16.20
N LEU A 132 11.78 -3.45 16.60
CA LEU A 132 12.49 -3.08 17.84
C LEU A 132 13.83 -2.37 17.62
N PHE A 133 14.48 -2.61 16.48
CA PHE A 133 15.82 -2.10 16.20
C PHE A 133 15.88 -1.09 15.04
N GLU A 134 14.78 -0.96 14.29
CA GLU A 134 14.69 -0.11 13.08
C GLU A 134 15.84 -0.35 12.12
N GLN A 135 16.24 -1.62 12.01
CA GLN A 135 17.32 -2.08 11.15
C GLN A 135 16.77 -3.01 10.08
N ASP A 136 17.43 -3.01 8.93
CA ASP A 136 17.17 -3.94 7.85
C ASP A 136 18.34 -4.94 7.77
N ASN A 137 18.02 -6.23 7.82
CA ASN A 137 18.98 -7.32 7.69
C ASN A 137 19.74 -7.27 6.36
N ILE A 138 19.17 -6.62 5.33
CA ILE A 138 19.77 -6.49 3.99
C ILE A 138 20.84 -5.39 3.98
N VAL A 139 20.59 -4.26 4.65
CA VAL A 139 21.46 -3.07 4.61
C VAL A 139 22.47 -3.06 5.76
N SER A 140 22.13 -3.64 6.90
CA SER A 140 22.97 -3.66 8.10
C SER A 140 22.86 -5.01 8.78
N ARG A 141 23.91 -5.83 8.63
CA ARG A 141 23.96 -7.14 9.28
C ARG A 141 23.97 -6.94 10.81
N PRO A 142 23.05 -7.57 11.55
CA PRO A 142 22.99 -7.41 12.99
C PRO A 142 24.26 -7.95 13.65
N THR A 143 24.71 -7.26 14.70
CA THR A 143 25.77 -7.76 15.57
C THR A 143 25.31 -9.05 16.24
N LYS A 144 26.25 -9.95 16.58
CA LYS A 144 25.95 -11.21 17.29
C LYS A 144 25.10 -11.02 18.55
N ASP A 145 25.30 -9.92 19.29
CA ASP A 145 24.52 -9.62 20.49
C ASP A 145 23.05 -9.30 20.19
N ILE A 146 22.79 -8.61 19.07
CA ILE A 146 21.43 -8.31 18.59
C ILE A 146 20.74 -9.59 18.13
N ASP A 147 21.50 -10.43 17.41
CA ASP A 147 21.01 -11.72 16.93
C ASP A 147 20.53 -12.61 18.08
N GLN A 148 21.34 -12.72 19.14
CA GLN A 148 20.98 -13.47 20.35
C GLN A 148 19.78 -12.87 21.09
N GLU A 149 19.69 -11.54 21.16
CA GLU A 149 18.53 -10.87 21.78
C GLU A 149 17.23 -11.16 21.02
N ILE A 150 17.28 -11.16 19.68
CA ILE A 150 16.11 -11.45 18.85
C ILE A 150 15.70 -12.91 18.95
N GLU A 151 16.64 -13.85 18.92
CA GLU A 151 16.31 -15.28 19.10
C GLU A 151 15.61 -15.52 20.44
N HIS A 152 16.08 -14.87 21.52
CA HIS A 152 15.41 -14.95 22.81
C HIS A 152 13.97 -14.40 22.77
N TYR A 153 13.73 -13.28 22.08
CA TYR A 153 12.38 -12.77 21.90
C TYR A 153 11.49 -13.68 21.06
N ILE A 154 12.04 -14.36 20.05
CA ILE A 154 11.29 -15.34 19.25
C ILE A 154 10.86 -16.51 20.13
N ASP A 155 11.76 -17.06 20.94
CA ASP A 155 11.44 -18.17 21.85
C ASP A 155 10.34 -17.78 22.85
N ASP A 156 10.43 -16.58 23.45
CA ASP A 156 9.41 -16.06 24.35
C ASP A 156 8.05 -15.82 23.64
N ALA A 157 8.09 -15.42 22.36
CA ALA A 157 6.88 -15.24 21.57
C ALA A 157 6.22 -16.59 21.25
N GLU A 158 7.01 -17.59 20.84
CA GLU A 158 6.53 -18.95 20.56
C GLU A 158 5.86 -19.56 21.79
N GLU A 159 6.48 -19.40 22.97
CA GLU A 159 5.93 -19.88 24.24
C GLU A 159 4.63 -19.15 24.62
N LYS A 160 4.62 -17.81 24.60
CA LYS A 160 3.45 -17.03 25.03
C LYS A 160 2.28 -17.06 24.06
N LEU A 161 2.56 -17.13 22.77
CA LEU A 161 1.53 -17.17 21.73
C LEU A 161 1.08 -18.61 21.43
N GLY A 162 1.78 -19.63 21.94
CA GLY A 162 1.46 -21.04 21.72
C GLY A 162 1.69 -21.49 20.27
N ILE A 163 2.57 -20.81 19.54
CA ILE A 163 2.86 -21.07 18.12
C ILE A 163 4.22 -21.76 18.01
N LYS A 164 4.34 -22.74 17.11
CA LYS A 164 5.63 -23.36 16.76
C LYS A 164 5.98 -23.04 15.32
N LEU A 165 6.96 -22.16 15.10
CA LEU A 165 7.46 -21.83 13.77
C LEU A 165 8.52 -22.85 13.35
N ARG A 166 8.53 -23.17 12.05
CA ARG A 166 9.58 -24.04 11.50
C ARG A 166 10.89 -23.27 11.38
N PRO A 167 12.06 -23.93 11.53
CA PRO A 167 13.35 -23.29 11.30
C PRO A 167 13.54 -22.91 9.82
N GLY A 168 14.37 -21.90 9.58
CA GLY A 168 14.76 -21.41 8.25
C GLY A 168 13.91 -20.24 7.74
N ARG A 169 14.04 -19.96 6.43
CA ARG A 169 13.33 -18.87 5.73
C ARG A 169 12.11 -19.40 4.99
N GLY A 170 10.95 -18.83 5.30
CA GLY A 170 9.69 -19.08 4.62
C GLY A 170 9.47 -18.14 3.44
N ASP A 171 8.43 -18.41 2.67
CA ASP A 171 8.04 -17.59 1.49
C ASP A 171 7.26 -16.33 1.89
N ALA A 172 6.85 -16.21 3.16
CA ALA A 172 6.13 -15.05 3.65
C ALA A 172 7.02 -13.79 3.74
N GLU A 173 6.49 -12.64 3.37
CA GLU A 173 7.15 -11.35 3.59
C GLU A 173 6.61 -10.66 4.85
N ALA A 174 7.52 -10.13 5.66
CA ALA A 174 7.18 -9.35 6.84
C ALA A 174 6.86 -7.90 6.45
N LEU A 175 5.77 -7.36 7.00
CA LEU A 175 5.43 -5.94 6.86
C LEU A 175 6.41 -5.08 7.64
N ARG A 176 7.06 -4.13 6.95
CA ARG A 176 8.05 -3.20 7.51
C ARG A 176 7.64 -1.77 7.18
N LEU A 177 6.85 -1.16 8.06
CA LEU A 177 6.21 0.15 7.79
C LEU A 177 7.19 1.28 7.44
N MET A 178 8.45 1.20 7.92
CA MET A 178 9.46 2.25 7.72
C MET A 178 10.35 2.00 6.49
N PHE A 179 10.34 0.79 5.94
CA PHE A 179 11.23 0.39 4.85
C PHE A 179 10.48 0.06 3.56
N ASP A 180 9.27 -0.47 3.68
CA ASP A 180 8.49 -0.86 2.51
C ASP A 180 8.06 0.38 1.71
N PRO A 181 8.16 0.34 0.37
CA PRO A 181 7.89 1.50 -0.46
C PRO A 181 6.42 1.89 -0.37
N VAL A 182 6.16 3.18 -0.17
CA VAL A 182 4.80 3.72 -0.27
C VAL A 182 4.42 3.77 -1.75
N ILE A 183 3.59 2.82 -2.16
CA ILE A 183 3.05 2.76 -3.53
C ILE A 183 1.94 3.81 -3.63
N ILE A 184 2.29 4.99 -4.15
CA ILE A 184 1.33 6.05 -4.46
C ILE A 184 0.70 5.73 -5.81
N GLN A 185 -0.63 5.60 -5.84
CA GLN A 185 -1.37 5.41 -7.08
C GLN A 185 -2.04 6.71 -7.51
N HIS A 186 -1.95 7.04 -8.80
CA HIS A 186 -2.69 8.16 -9.37
C HIS A 186 -4.19 7.91 -9.27
N ARG A 187 -4.92 8.95 -8.87
CA ARG A 187 -6.38 9.04 -8.95
C ARG A 187 -6.72 10.23 -9.80
N THR A 188 -7.65 10.06 -10.73
CA THR A 188 -7.99 11.12 -11.66
C THR A 188 -8.61 12.33 -10.96
N LEU A 189 -8.52 13.51 -11.55
CA LEU A 189 -9.23 14.71 -11.07
C LEU A 189 -10.74 14.43 -10.98
N PHE A 190 -11.26 13.67 -11.95
CA PHE A 190 -12.65 13.20 -11.93
C PHE A 190 -13.00 12.42 -10.65
N TYR A 191 -12.12 11.52 -10.19
CA TYR A 191 -12.31 10.82 -8.92
C TYR A 191 -12.45 11.79 -7.75
N TYR A 192 -11.57 12.79 -7.67
CA TYR A 192 -11.60 13.79 -6.60
C TYR A 192 -12.90 14.61 -6.63
N LEU A 193 -13.34 15.07 -7.80
CA LEU A 193 -14.61 15.80 -7.95
C LEU A 193 -15.82 14.99 -7.50
N VAL A 194 -15.90 13.72 -7.88
CA VAL A 194 -17.01 12.84 -7.47
C VAL A 194 -16.95 12.56 -5.97
N SER A 195 -15.76 12.28 -5.43
CA SER A 195 -15.60 11.98 -4.00
C SER A 195 -15.94 13.16 -3.09
N LEU A 196 -15.54 14.38 -3.46
CA LEU A 196 -15.85 15.60 -2.70
C LEU A 196 -17.35 15.86 -2.69
N LYS A 197 -17.99 15.81 -3.86
CA LYS A 197 -19.44 16.01 -3.97
C LYS A 197 -20.23 14.97 -3.17
N CYS A 198 -19.82 13.71 -3.24
CA CYS A 198 -20.45 12.63 -2.50
C CYS A 198 -20.33 12.85 -0.99
N GLN A 199 -19.18 13.33 -0.50
CA GLN A 199 -18.97 13.62 0.91
C GLN A 199 -19.82 14.79 1.43
N ASP A 200 -20.05 15.81 0.59
CA ASP A 200 -20.95 16.92 0.91
C ASP A 200 -22.42 16.48 0.98
N ASP A 201 -22.87 15.61 0.07
CA ASP A 201 -24.23 15.05 0.09
C ASP A 201 -24.47 14.20 1.36
N TYR A 202 -23.48 13.40 1.80
CA TYR A 202 -23.57 12.67 3.06
C TYR A 202 -23.64 13.61 4.27
N ARG A 203 -22.86 14.71 4.28
CA ARG A 203 -22.91 15.69 5.37
C ARG A 203 -24.24 16.42 5.46
N LEU A 204 -24.88 16.72 4.32
CA LEU A 204 -26.19 17.37 4.28
C LEU A 204 -27.34 16.43 4.65
N SER A 205 -27.19 15.11 4.48
CA SER A 205 -28.19 14.12 4.88
C SER A 205 -28.21 13.77 6.37
N LEU A 206 -27.20 14.21 7.13
CA LEU A 206 -27.03 13.96 8.57
C LEU A 206 -27.33 15.20 9.44
N VAL A 207 -27.82 16.29 8.83
CA VAL A 207 -28.29 17.53 9.48
C VAL A 207 -29.77 17.69 9.18
#